data_AF-A0A1W9P4G5-F1
#
_entry.id   AF-A0A1W9P4G5-F1
#
_cell.length_a   1.000
_cell.length_b   1.000
_cell.length_c   1.000
_cell.angle_alpha   90.00
_cell.angle_beta   90.00
_cell.angle_gamma   90.00
#
_symmetry.space_group_name_H-M   'P 1'
#
loop_
_entity.id
_entity.type
_entity.pdbx_description
1 polymer ?
#
loop_
_entity_poly.entity_id
_entity_poly.type
_entity_poly.pdbx_seq_one_letter_code
_entity_poly.pdbx_strand_id
1 'polypeptide(L)'
;MRSLLDLKDGHVPENSKEDLKKCSGEELKNCLICQLFGVGAKEGSEEFNRTRLVFRDAYPTDDTLGWWNSSEEIVEGTEVKGENVINRITSAANPRFMERVPAGSKFEGEIILSIYEGDDEEKLKNKLKEGIELLKDSYIGGSGSRGYGKVELKITSTEEKNADDYSK
;
A
#
# COMPACT_ATOMS: atom_id res chain seq x y z
N MET A 1 3.84 -0.40 -0.36
CA MET A 1 3.98 -1.58 -1.24
C MET A 1 5.09 -1.40 -2.26
N ARG A 2 5.01 -0.44 -3.20
CA ARG A 2 6.10 -0.14 -4.16
C ARG A 2 7.48 -0.07 -3.51
N SER A 3 7.62 0.74 -2.46
CA SER A 3 8.89 0.89 -1.73
C SER A 3 9.45 -0.40 -1.16
N LEU A 4 8.61 -1.36 -0.77
CA LEU A 4 9.04 -2.65 -0.24
C LEU A 4 9.58 -3.55 -1.37
N LEU A 5 8.92 -3.52 -2.53
CA LEU A 5 9.39 -4.20 -3.73
C LEU A 5 10.71 -3.60 -4.21
N ASP A 6 10.82 -2.27 -4.24
CA ASP A 6 12.08 -1.59 -4.58
C ASP A 6 13.21 -1.96 -3.60
N LEU A 7 12.92 -2.05 -2.30
CA LEU A 7 13.89 -2.47 -1.29
C LEU A 7 14.35 -3.92 -1.51
N LYS A 8 13.41 -4.82 -1.81
CA LYS A 8 13.69 -6.24 -2.06
C LYS A 8 14.49 -6.44 -3.35
N ASP A 9 14.13 -5.76 -4.41
CA ASP A 9 14.78 -5.87 -5.73
C ASP A 9 16.07 -5.04 -5.80
N GLY A 10 16.45 -4.34 -4.71
CA GLY A 10 17.70 -3.59 -4.61
C GLY A 10 17.69 -2.26 -5.37
N HIS A 11 16.52 -1.72 -5.72
CA HIS A 11 16.33 -0.42 -6.35
C HIS A 11 16.42 0.75 -5.35
N VAL A 12 17.34 0.66 -4.40
CA VAL A 12 17.52 1.65 -3.33
C VAL A 12 18.58 2.66 -3.77
N PRO A 13 18.35 3.98 -3.60
CA PRO A 13 19.39 4.97 -3.86
C PRO A 13 20.55 4.79 -2.89
N GLU A 14 21.76 5.13 -3.32
CA GLU A 14 22.95 5.03 -2.47
C GLU A 14 22.89 6.01 -1.28
N ASN A 15 22.16 7.12 -1.44
CA ASN A 15 22.05 8.18 -0.43
C ASN A 15 20.60 8.66 -0.24
N SER A 16 20.26 9.13 0.96
CA SER A 16 18.92 9.63 1.34
C SER A 16 18.46 10.90 0.62
N LYS A 17 19.34 11.52 -0.19
CA LYS A 17 19.06 12.72 -0.98
C LYS A 17 18.75 12.41 -2.45
N GLU A 18 18.93 11.16 -2.86
CA GLU A 18 18.67 10.73 -4.22
C GLU A 18 17.28 10.10 -4.30
N ASP A 19 16.59 10.39 -5.39
CA ASP A 19 15.37 9.67 -5.74
C ASP A 19 15.71 8.19 -5.96
N LEU A 20 14.72 7.30 -5.73
CA LEU A 20 14.81 5.88 -6.12
C LEU A 20 15.45 5.71 -7.50
N LYS A 21 16.34 4.71 -7.64
CA LYS A 21 17.08 4.46 -8.89
C LYS A 21 16.10 4.51 -10.06
N LYS A 22 16.24 5.56 -10.88
CA LYS A 22 15.30 5.81 -11.99
C LYS A 22 15.63 4.82 -13.11
N CYS A 23 14.78 3.81 -13.29
CA CYS A 23 14.84 2.96 -14.48
C CYS A 23 14.68 3.83 -15.74
N SER A 24 15.55 3.64 -16.72
CA SER A 24 15.54 4.41 -17.97
C SER A 24 15.89 3.54 -19.18
N GLY A 25 15.34 3.88 -20.35
CA GLY A 25 15.57 3.13 -21.59
C GLY A 25 15.09 1.67 -21.49
N GLU A 26 15.90 0.73 -21.96
CA GLU A 26 15.55 -0.70 -21.98
C GLU A 26 15.31 -1.31 -20.59
N GLU A 27 15.95 -0.76 -19.54
CA GLU A 27 15.69 -1.19 -18.15
C GLU A 27 14.24 -0.90 -17.72
N LEU A 28 13.62 0.15 -18.28
CA LEU A 28 12.24 0.50 -17.97
C LEU A 28 11.25 -0.52 -18.53
N LYS A 29 11.52 -1.06 -19.74
CA LYS A 29 10.65 -2.05 -20.40
C LYS A 29 10.58 -3.36 -19.64
N ASN A 30 11.67 -3.74 -19.00
CA ASN A 30 11.76 -4.99 -18.24
C ASN A 30 11.49 -4.81 -16.73
N CYS A 31 11.29 -3.56 -16.27
CA CYS A 31 11.01 -3.26 -14.87
C CYS A 31 9.53 -3.50 -14.53
N LEU A 32 9.23 -4.67 -13.96
CA LEU A 32 7.86 -5.03 -13.52
C LEU A 32 7.29 -4.01 -12.52
N ILE A 33 8.10 -3.51 -11.59
CA ILE A 33 7.66 -2.50 -10.61
C ILE A 33 7.23 -1.21 -11.33
N CYS A 34 7.99 -0.79 -12.35
CA CYS A 34 7.73 0.40 -13.12
C CYS A 34 6.48 0.26 -13.99
N GLN A 35 6.25 -0.93 -14.55
CA GLN A 35 5.02 -1.25 -15.28
C GLN A 35 3.80 -1.20 -14.34
N LEU A 36 3.89 -1.86 -13.18
CA LEU A 36 2.80 -1.94 -12.21
C LEU A 36 2.42 -0.58 -11.64
N PHE A 37 3.39 0.21 -11.18
CA PHE A 37 3.16 1.45 -10.41
C PHE A 37 3.39 2.74 -11.21
N GLY A 38 3.85 2.64 -12.45
CA GLY A 38 4.21 3.80 -13.28
C GLY A 38 5.51 4.48 -12.86
N VAL A 39 6.00 5.37 -13.72
CA VAL A 39 7.15 6.25 -13.47
C VAL A 39 6.72 7.71 -13.49
N GLY A 40 7.38 8.54 -12.68
CA GLY A 40 7.12 9.98 -12.68
C GLY A 40 7.48 10.59 -14.03
N ALA A 41 6.68 11.57 -14.47
CA ALA A 41 6.92 12.25 -15.74
C ALA A 41 8.29 12.94 -15.72
N LYS A 42 9.19 12.53 -16.62
CA LYS A 42 10.29 13.39 -17.06
C LYS A 42 9.83 14.08 -18.34
N GLU A 43 10.12 15.38 -18.46
CA GLU A 43 10.03 16.08 -19.74
C GLU A 43 10.84 15.31 -20.79
N GLY A 44 10.18 14.81 -21.83
CA GLY A 44 10.84 14.26 -23.02
C GLY A 44 11.03 12.74 -23.10
N SER A 45 10.50 11.92 -22.18
CA SER A 45 10.43 10.46 -22.43
C SER A 45 9.17 10.11 -23.20
N GLU A 46 9.28 9.93 -24.52
CA GLU A 46 8.18 9.46 -25.39
C GLU A 46 7.72 8.02 -25.10
N GLU A 47 8.39 7.30 -24.20
CA GLU A 47 7.94 5.99 -23.74
C GLU A 47 6.77 6.13 -22.76
N PHE A 48 5.58 6.04 -23.33
CA PHE A 48 4.27 6.05 -22.68
C PHE A 48 4.14 4.86 -21.69
N ASN A 49 4.66 4.99 -20.47
CA ASN A 49 4.54 3.93 -19.46
C ASN A 49 3.28 4.13 -18.60
N ARG A 50 2.14 3.59 -19.05
CA ARG A 50 0.87 3.60 -18.32
C ARG A 50 0.98 2.73 -17.07
N THR A 51 0.47 3.21 -15.95
CA THR A 51 0.33 2.39 -14.73
C THR A 51 -0.66 1.24 -14.99
N ARG A 52 -0.30 0.00 -14.62
CA ARG A 52 -1.23 -1.14 -14.71
C ARG A 52 -2.09 -1.32 -13.46
N LEU A 53 -1.65 -0.84 -12.30
CA LEU A 53 -2.39 -0.96 -11.04
C LEU A 53 -3.21 0.28 -10.71
N VAL A 54 -4.47 0.06 -10.33
CA VAL A 54 -5.30 1.04 -9.63
C VAL A 54 -5.68 0.47 -8.28
N PHE A 55 -5.37 1.18 -7.21
CA PHE A 55 -5.84 0.87 -5.86
C PHE A 55 -7.02 1.79 -5.57
N ARG A 56 -8.21 1.23 -5.36
CA ARG A 56 -9.38 1.97 -4.90
C ARG A 56 -9.31 2.20 -3.41
N ASP A 57 -10.04 3.21 -2.94
CA ASP A 57 -10.24 3.42 -1.52
C ASP A 57 -10.91 2.20 -0.90
N ALA A 58 -10.49 1.86 0.33
CA ALA A 58 -11.07 0.76 1.09
C ALA A 58 -11.98 1.32 2.19
N TYR A 59 -13.22 0.85 2.24
CA TYR A 59 -14.24 1.31 3.20
C TYR A 59 -14.50 0.24 4.27
N PRO A 60 -14.89 0.64 5.49
CA PRO A 60 -15.22 -0.32 6.54
C PRO A 60 -16.37 -1.24 6.11
N THR A 61 -16.26 -2.53 6.42
CA THR A 61 -17.36 -3.49 6.20
C THR A 61 -18.54 -3.19 7.13
N ASP A 62 -19.74 -3.65 6.78
CA ASP A 62 -20.95 -3.50 7.61
C ASP A 62 -20.75 -4.07 9.04
N ASP A 63 -20.05 -5.20 9.18
CA ASP A 63 -19.70 -5.79 10.48
C ASP A 63 -18.85 -4.83 11.32
N THR A 64 -17.86 -4.19 10.70
CA THR A 64 -16.98 -3.20 11.33
C THR A 64 -17.77 -1.97 11.76
N LEU A 65 -18.66 -1.46 10.90
CA LEU A 65 -19.52 -0.31 11.21
C LEU A 65 -20.47 -0.63 12.36
N GLY A 66 -21.10 -1.81 12.35
CA GLY A 66 -21.96 -2.27 13.43
C GLY A 66 -21.21 -2.37 14.76
N TRP A 67 -19.98 -2.92 14.73
CA TRP A 67 -19.13 -2.99 15.91
C TRP A 67 -18.74 -1.60 16.44
N TRP A 68 -18.29 -0.71 15.58
CA TRP A 68 -17.92 0.66 15.96
C TRP A 68 -19.09 1.39 16.62
N ASN A 69 -20.29 1.29 16.03
CA ASN A 69 -21.50 1.94 16.57
C ASN A 69 -22.00 1.33 17.88
N SER A 70 -21.55 0.13 18.25
CA SER A 70 -21.91 -0.56 19.50
C SER A 70 -21.00 -0.23 20.68
N SER A 71 -19.88 0.46 20.45
CA SER A 71 -18.86 0.77 21.46
C SER A 71 -18.82 2.26 21.74
N GLU A 72 -18.94 2.65 23.01
CA GLU A 72 -18.77 4.05 23.43
C GLU A 72 -17.29 4.51 23.36
N GLU A 73 -16.34 3.57 23.33
CA GLU A 73 -14.91 3.88 23.25
C GLU A 73 -14.44 4.17 21.81
N ILE A 74 -15.24 3.79 20.81
CA ILE A 74 -14.93 4.00 19.39
C ILE A 74 -15.78 5.14 18.88
N VAL A 75 -15.12 6.27 18.62
CA VAL A 75 -15.78 7.48 18.12
C VAL A 75 -15.39 7.67 16.66
N GLU A 76 -16.38 7.71 15.78
CA GLU A 76 -16.20 7.90 14.33
C GLU A 76 -15.21 6.89 13.70
N GLY A 77 -15.19 5.67 14.22
CA GLY A 77 -14.30 4.60 13.76
C GLY A 77 -12.86 4.67 14.26
N THR A 78 -12.61 5.48 15.28
CA THR A 78 -11.29 5.64 15.90
C THR A 78 -11.32 5.42 17.41
N GLU A 79 -10.20 4.97 17.95
CA GLU A 79 -9.91 4.95 19.39
C GLU A 79 -8.72 5.86 19.70
N VAL A 80 -8.70 6.42 20.90
CA VAL A 80 -7.59 7.26 21.37
C VAL A 80 -6.55 6.39 22.08
N LYS A 81 -5.34 6.35 21.53
CA LYS A 81 -4.19 5.70 22.17
C LYS A 81 -3.26 6.70 22.82
N GLY A 82 -3.07 6.55 24.13
CA GLY A 82 -2.01 7.21 24.88
C GLY A 82 -0.64 6.55 24.64
N GLU A 83 0.36 7.36 24.30
CA GLU A 83 1.77 7.00 24.37
C GLU A 83 2.49 7.97 25.30
N ASN A 84 3.65 7.58 25.82
CA ASN A 84 4.39 8.43 26.73
C ASN A 84 5.89 8.39 26.39
N VAL A 85 6.52 9.56 26.41
CA VAL A 85 7.98 9.66 26.40
C VAL A 85 8.43 9.90 27.82
N ILE A 86 9.19 8.96 28.38
CA ILE A 86 9.68 9.02 29.76
C ILE A 86 11.12 9.53 29.76
N ASN A 87 11.39 10.60 30.51
CA ASN A 87 12.75 11.05 30.75
C ASN A 87 13.50 9.99 31.57
N ARG A 88 14.59 9.44 31.02
CA ARG A 88 15.34 8.34 31.65
C ARG A 88 16.07 8.71 32.94
N ILE A 89 16.24 10.00 33.23
CA ILE A 89 16.91 10.51 34.44
C ILE A 89 15.88 10.89 35.49
N THR A 90 14.91 11.75 35.14
CA THR A 90 13.94 12.28 36.09
C THR A 90 12.69 11.42 36.26
N SER A 91 12.52 10.40 35.42
CA SER A 91 11.29 9.61 35.28
C SER A 91 10.04 10.43 34.97
N ALA A 92 10.21 11.67 34.52
CA ALA A 92 9.10 12.54 34.14
C ALA A 92 8.42 12.03 32.87
N ALA A 93 7.10 12.02 32.90
CA ALA A 93 6.23 11.63 31.79
C ALA A 93 5.91 12.83 30.89
N ASN A 94 5.89 12.59 29.57
CA ASN A 94 5.33 13.50 28.58
C ASN A 94 4.32 12.73 27.69
N PRO A 95 3.04 12.65 28.11
CA PRO A 95 2.01 11.88 27.42
C PRO A 95 1.60 12.55 26.12
N ARG A 96 1.37 11.73 25.08
CA ARG A 96 0.74 12.12 23.81
C ARG A 96 -0.45 11.21 23.56
N PHE A 97 -1.48 11.75 22.94
CA PHE A 97 -2.65 10.99 22.53
C PHE A 97 -2.77 11.06 21.02
N MET A 98 -3.05 9.91 20.39
CA MET A 98 -3.27 9.81 18.96
C MET A 98 -4.50 8.98 18.68
N GLU A 99 -5.30 9.42 17.73
CA GLU A 99 -6.38 8.62 17.16
C GLU A 99 -5.81 7.54 16.25
N ARG A 100 -6.45 6.38 16.26
CA ARG A 100 -6.15 5.28 15.35
C ARG A 100 -7.39 4.45 15.10
N VAL A 101 -7.41 3.75 13.97
CA VAL A 101 -8.42 2.73 13.73
C VAL A 101 -8.25 1.58 14.74
N PRO A 102 -9.31 1.15 15.44
CA PRO A 102 -9.27 0.03 16.37
C PRO A 102 -8.78 -1.26 15.70
N ALA A 103 -7.96 -2.04 16.42
CA ALA A 103 -7.47 -3.32 15.92
C ALA A 103 -8.63 -4.31 15.71
N GLY A 104 -8.59 -5.05 14.60
CA GLY A 104 -9.68 -5.96 14.21
C GLY A 104 -10.70 -5.35 13.26
N SER A 105 -10.64 -4.04 13.03
CA SER A 105 -11.44 -3.37 11.99
C SER A 105 -11.11 -3.95 10.61
N LYS A 106 -12.15 -4.28 9.84
CA LYS A 106 -12.04 -4.82 8.47
C LYS A 106 -12.53 -3.79 7.46
N PHE A 107 -11.81 -3.74 6.34
CA PHE A 107 -12.09 -2.85 5.22
C PHE A 107 -12.14 -3.65 3.91
N GLU A 108 -13.02 -3.24 3.01
CA GLU A 108 -13.16 -3.78 1.68
C GLU A 108 -12.79 -2.73 0.64
N GLY A 109 -12.00 -3.13 -0.34
CA GLY A 109 -11.55 -2.29 -1.44
C GLY A 109 -11.18 -3.15 -2.64
N GLU A 110 -10.75 -2.49 -3.71
CA GLU A 110 -10.48 -3.15 -4.99
C GLU A 110 -9.10 -2.77 -5.51
N ILE A 111 -8.41 -3.76 -6.10
CA ILE A 111 -7.19 -3.56 -6.87
C ILE A 111 -7.48 -3.99 -8.30
N ILE A 112 -7.34 -3.07 -9.25
CA ILE A 112 -7.52 -3.34 -10.67
C ILE A 112 -6.14 -3.48 -11.31
N LEU A 113 -5.91 -4.59 -12.01
CA LEU A 113 -4.73 -4.81 -12.84
C LEU A 113 -5.15 -4.77 -14.31
N SER A 114 -4.71 -3.76 -15.04
CA SER A 114 -4.92 -3.65 -16.49
C SER A 114 -3.81 -4.39 -17.25
N ILE A 115 -4.18 -5.24 -18.21
CA ILE A 115 -3.24 -5.99 -19.05
C ILE A 115 -3.31 -5.44 -20.47
N TYR A 116 -2.14 -5.14 -21.06
CA TYR A 116 -2.00 -4.64 -22.42
C TYR A 116 -1.26 -5.63 -23.33
N GLU A 117 -1.36 -5.42 -24.64
CA GLU A 117 -0.58 -6.20 -25.61
C GLU A 117 0.92 -6.11 -25.31
N GLY A 118 1.57 -7.28 -25.22
CA GLY A 118 2.99 -7.40 -24.88
C GLY A 118 3.31 -7.46 -23.38
N ASP A 119 2.32 -7.30 -22.49
CA ASP A 119 2.52 -7.51 -21.05
C ASP A 119 2.62 -9.02 -20.73
N ASP A 120 3.52 -9.37 -19.80
CA ASP A 120 3.59 -10.70 -19.20
C ASP A 120 2.69 -10.74 -17.96
N GLU A 121 1.43 -11.11 -18.16
CA GLU A 121 0.38 -11.09 -17.15
C GLU A 121 0.76 -11.89 -15.89
N GLU A 122 1.33 -13.09 -16.06
CA GLU A 122 1.72 -13.95 -14.94
C GLU A 122 2.83 -13.31 -14.10
N LYS A 123 3.84 -12.70 -14.73
CA LYS A 123 4.88 -11.96 -13.98
C LYS A 123 4.32 -10.76 -13.24
N LEU A 124 3.39 -10.01 -13.85
CA LEU A 124 2.75 -8.86 -13.21
C LEU A 124 1.91 -9.29 -12.00
N LYS A 125 1.08 -10.32 -12.14
CA LYS A 125 0.29 -10.89 -11.03
C LYS A 125 1.18 -11.39 -9.90
N ASN A 126 2.27 -12.08 -10.22
CA ASN A 126 3.19 -12.59 -9.21
C ASN A 126 3.94 -11.48 -8.47
N LYS A 127 4.37 -10.43 -9.18
CA LYS A 127 5.02 -9.27 -8.55
C LYS A 127 4.05 -8.46 -7.66
N LEU A 128 2.76 -8.37 -8.02
CA LEU A 128 1.72 -7.81 -7.14
C LEU A 128 1.54 -8.65 -5.87
N LYS A 129 1.38 -9.97 -6.00
CA LYS A 129 1.24 -10.90 -4.86
C LYS A 129 2.43 -10.79 -3.91
N GLU A 130 3.64 -10.74 -4.46
CA GLU A 130 4.88 -10.52 -3.70
C GLU A 130 4.83 -9.21 -2.90
N GLY A 131 4.37 -8.11 -3.51
CA GLY A 131 4.20 -6.85 -2.82
C GLY A 131 3.18 -6.92 -1.67
N ILE A 132 2.10 -7.69 -1.85
CA ILE A 132 1.09 -7.94 -0.81
C ILE A 132 1.70 -8.74 0.35
N GLU A 133 2.46 -9.80 0.08
CA GLU A 133 3.12 -10.59 1.14
C GLU A 133 4.14 -9.75 1.92
N LEU A 134 4.96 -8.95 1.24
CA LEU A 134 5.89 -8.03 1.91
C LEU A 134 5.16 -7.01 2.80
N LEU A 135 3.99 -6.54 2.36
CA LEU A 135 3.21 -5.58 3.14
C LEU A 135 2.68 -6.20 4.43
N LYS A 136 2.31 -7.49 4.42
CA LYS A 136 1.91 -8.20 5.64
C LYS A 136 3.01 -8.19 6.67
N ASP A 137 4.28 -8.31 6.28
CA ASP A 137 5.43 -8.27 7.19
C ASP A 137 5.87 -6.84 7.57
N SER A 138 5.25 -5.83 6.96
CA SER A 138 5.51 -4.41 7.19
C SER A 138 4.30 -3.72 7.85
N TYR A 139 4.18 -2.42 7.64
CA TYR A 139 3.08 -1.59 8.13
C TYR A 139 2.59 -0.61 7.07
N ILE A 140 1.33 -0.17 7.20
CA ILE A 140 0.75 0.96 6.47
C ILE A 140 0.62 2.18 7.38
N GLY A 141 0.68 3.38 6.80
CA GLY A 141 0.52 4.63 7.56
C GLY A 141 1.71 4.94 8.48
N GLY A 142 1.44 5.66 9.57
CA GLY A 142 2.46 6.20 10.47
C GLY A 142 2.76 5.32 11.70
N SER A 143 3.90 5.60 12.36
CA SER A 143 4.30 5.03 13.65
C SER A 143 4.45 3.49 13.68
N GLY A 144 4.73 2.84 12.54
CA GLY A 144 4.85 1.39 12.46
C GLY A 144 5.91 0.77 13.37
N SER A 145 7.04 1.45 13.58
CA SER A 145 8.09 1.01 14.53
C SER A 145 7.62 0.96 16.00
N ARG A 146 6.48 1.59 16.32
CA ARG A 146 5.81 1.55 17.62
C ARG A 146 4.63 0.55 17.64
N GLY A 147 4.50 -0.28 16.60
CA GLY A 147 3.48 -1.33 16.50
C GLY A 147 2.17 -0.91 15.84
N TYR A 148 2.16 0.18 15.06
CA TYR A 148 0.97 0.64 14.32
C TYR A 148 0.95 0.06 12.91
N GLY A 149 -0.23 0.05 12.28
CA GLY A 149 -0.34 -0.17 10.84
C GLY A 149 -0.06 -1.60 10.38
N LYS A 150 0.05 -2.58 11.28
CA LYS A 150 0.08 -4.00 10.90
C LYS A 150 -1.26 -4.35 10.27
N VAL A 151 -1.22 -4.93 9.07
CA VAL A 151 -2.41 -5.34 8.32
C VAL A 151 -2.27 -6.76 7.82
N GLU A 152 -3.41 -7.42 7.68
CA GLU A 152 -3.55 -8.63 6.88
C GLU A 152 -4.36 -8.27 5.63
N LEU A 153 -3.88 -8.68 4.46
CA LEU A 153 -4.60 -8.53 3.21
C LEU A 153 -5.07 -9.91 2.74
N LYS A 154 -6.37 -10.02 2.45
CA LYS A 154 -7.00 -11.23 1.94
C LYS A 154 -7.73 -10.92 0.63
N ILE A 155 -7.36 -11.63 -0.43
CA ILE A 155 -8.08 -11.58 -1.70
C ILE A 155 -9.32 -12.46 -1.55
N THR A 156 -10.50 -11.85 -1.62
CA THR A 156 -11.80 -12.52 -1.45
C THR A 156 -12.34 -13.05 -2.78
N SER A 157 -12.12 -12.33 -3.87
CA SER A 157 -12.54 -12.69 -5.22
C SER A 157 -11.55 -12.15 -6.25
N THR A 158 -11.52 -12.77 -7.42
CA THR A 158 -10.80 -12.31 -8.60
C THR A 158 -11.75 -12.41 -9.79
N GLU A 159 -11.87 -11.33 -10.55
CA GLU A 159 -12.66 -11.27 -11.78
C GLU A 159 -11.76 -10.84 -12.93
N GLU A 160 -11.91 -11.47 -14.09
CA GLU A 160 -11.29 -11.05 -15.33
C GLU A 160 -12.36 -10.42 -16.22
N LYS A 161 -12.05 -9.25 -16.79
CA LYS A 161 -12.97 -8.51 -17.67
C LYS A 161 -12.26 -8.15 -18.96
N ASN A 162 -12.80 -8.65 -20.06
CA ASN A 162 -12.34 -8.39 -21.41
C ASN A 162 -13.15 -7.27 -22.06
N ALA A 163 -12.73 -6.82 -23.25
CA ALA A 163 -13.42 -5.74 -23.97
C ALA A 163 -14.91 -6.03 -24.18
N ASP A 164 -15.25 -7.29 -24.48
CA ASP A 164 -16.63 -7.72 -24.74
C ASP A 164 -17.54 -7.59 -23.49
N ASP A 165 -17.00 -7.67 -22.28
CA ASP A 165 -17.75 -7.50 -21.03
C ASP A 165 -18.23 -6.05 -20.83
N TYR A 166 -17.66 -5.10 -21.59
CA TYR A 166 -18.02 -3.68 -21.54
C TYR A 166 -18.87 -3.24 -22.74
N SER A 167 -18.96 -4.06 -23.78
CA SER A 167 -19.86 -3.80 -24.90
C SER A 167 -21.28 -4.22 -24.53
N LYS A 168 -22.16 -3.23 -24.36
CA LYS A 168 -23.61 -3.44 -24.33
C LYS A 168 -24.19 -3.47 -25.74
#